data_AF-A0A1A8JH59-F1
#
_entry.id   AF-A0A1A8JH59-F1
#
_cell.length_a   1.000
_cell.length_b   1.000
_cell.length_c   1.000
_cell.angle_alpha   90.00
_cell.angle_beta   90.00
_cell.angle_gamma   90.00
#
_symmetry.space_group_name_H-M   'P 1'
#
loop_
_entity.id
_entity.type
_entity.pdbx_description
1 polymer ?
#
loop_
_entity_poly.entity_id
_entity_poly.type
_entity_poly.pdbx_seq_one_letter_code
_entity_poly.pdbx_strand_id
1 'polypeptide(L)' 'MADPDVSTQSGGYDVELFVDPPDYDLICTICQGVLRCPVRSACHHIFCKKCILQWLKRQET' A
#
# COMPACT_ATOMS: atom_id res chain seq x y z
N MET A 1 -19.37 -15.12 16.02
CA MET A 1 -19.66 -13.80 15.41
C MET A 1 -18.35 -13.05 15.36
N ALA A 2 -17.97 -12.52 14.19
CA ALA A 2 -16.64 -12.02 13.75
C ALA A 2 -15.90 -13.04 12.86
N ASP A 3 -16.00 -12.80 11.55
CA ASP A 3 -15.47 -13.62 10.46
C ASP A 3 -13.93 -13.58 10.39
N PRO A 4 -13.25 -14.70 10.07
CA PRO A 4 -11.79 -14.77 9.96
C PRO A 4 -11.24 -14.21 8.62
N ASP A 5 -11.93 -13.26 7.97
CA ASP A 5 -11.44 -12.64 6.73
C ASP A 5 -10.37 -11.58 7.01
N VAL A 6 -9.18 -12.04 7.39
CA VAL A 6 -7.97 -11.21 7.35
C VAL A 6 -6.87 -11.93 6.58
N SER A 7 -7.16 -12.30 5.34
CA SER A 7 -6.11 -12.79 4.42
C SER A 7 -6.17 -12.19 3.02
N THR A 8 -7.06 -11.22 2.80
CA THR A 8 -7.19 -10.48 1.53
C THR A 8 -6.46 -9.13 1.56
N GLN A 9 -5.31 -9.01 2.22
CA GLN A 9 -4.55 -7.74 2.23
C GLN A 9 -3.81 -7.52 0.89
N SER A 10 -4.54 -6.89 -0.03
CA SER A 10 -4.11 -6.52 -1.39
C SER A 10 -3.53 -5.10 -1.45
N GLY A 11 -2.93 -4.60 -0.37
CA GLY A 11 -2.45 -3.22 -0.31
C GLY A 11 -1.59 -2.89 0.91
N GLY A 12 -1.51 -1.59 1.21
CA GLY A 12 -0.94 -1.04 2.44
C GLY A 12 -1.80 -1.33 3.68
N TYR A 13 -1.32 -0.91 4.85
CA TYR A 13 -2.09 -0.98 6.10
C TYR A 13 -3.13 0.13 6.13
N ASP A 14 -4.25 -0.13 6.81
CA ASP A 14 -5.24 0.90 7.10
C ASP A 14 -4.62 1.97 8.02
N VAL A 15 -4.86 3.24 7.71
CA VAL A 15 -4.37 4.39 8.48
C VAL A 15 -4.98 4.44 9.88
N GLU A 16 -6.19 3.90 10.06
CA GLU A 16 -6.90 3.86 11.34
C GLU A 16 -6.26 2.89 12.35
N LEU A 17 -5.32 2.05 11.90
CA LEU A 17 -4.57 1.13 12.79
C LEU A 17 -3.48 1.83 13.59
N PHE A 18 -3.13 3.07 13.25
CA PHE A 18 -2.04 3.81 13.86
C PHE A 18 -2.58 4.79 14.90
N VAL A 19 -1.95 4.83 16.07
CA VAL A 19 -2.32 5.74 17.17
C VAL A 19 -2.13 7.20 16.76
N ASP A 20 -1.02 7.47 16.08
CA ASP A 20 -0.69 8.77 15.53
C ASP A 20 -0.93 8.78 14.02
N PRO A 21 -1.39 9.90 13.45
CA PRO A 21 -1.59 10.03 12.02
C PRO A 21 -0.25 9.80 11.30
N PRO A 22 -0.17 8.81 10.39
CA PRO A 22 1.05 8.54 9.65
C PRO A 22 1.41 9.71 8.73
N ASP A 23 2.70 10.01 8.60
CA ASP A 23 3.20 11.00 7.64
C ASP A 23 2.79 10.65 6.21
N TYR A 24 2.53 11.67 5.40
CA TYR A 24 2.15 11.50 3.99
C TYR A 24 3.21 10.74 3.17
N ASP A 25 4.49 10.86 3.55
CA ASP A 25 5.60 10.13 2.90
C ASP A 25 5.54 8.61 3.17
N LEU A 26 4.77 8.19 4.18
CA LEU A 26 4.54 6.79 4.53
C LEU A 26 3.27 6.24 3.90
N ILE A 27 2.57 7.02 3.06
CA ILE A 27 1.33 6.63 2.40
C ILE A 27 1.58 6.19 0.97
N CYS A 28 1.09 4.99 0.63
CA CYS A 28 1.09 4.51 -0.73
C CYS A 28 0.04 5.27 -1.55
N THR A 29 0.46 6.03 -2.56
CA THR A 29 -0.46 6.81 -3.40
C THR A 29 -1.41 5.96 -4.26
N ILE A 30 -1.11 4.67 -4.44
CA ILE A 30 -1.97 3.75 -5.21
C ILE A 30 -3.14 3.24 -4.36
N CYS A 31 -2.90 2.84 -3.10
CA CYS A 31 -3.92 2.24 -2.24
C CYS A 31 -4.36 3.14 -1.09
N GLN A 32 -3.80 4.35 -0.95
CA GLN A 32 -4.10 5.32 0.09
C GLN A 32 -3.94 4.80 1.53
N GLY A 33 -3.12 3.77 1.71
CA GLY A 33 -2.81 3.16 3.00
C GLY A 33 -1.33 3.25 3.34
N VAL A 34 -0.96 3.01 4.59
CA VAL A 34 0.43 3.03 5.04
C VAL A 34 1.24 1.95 4.30
N LEU A 35 2.43 2.33 3.84
CA LEU A 35 3.29 1.50 3.00
C LEU A 35 3.54 0.11 3.60
N ARG A 36 3.28 -0.93 2.80
CA ARG A 36 3.56 -2.34 3.14
C ARG A 36 4.56 -2.93 2.16
N CYS A 37 5.69 -3.40 2.68
CA CYS A 37 6.87 -3.79 1.89
C CYS A 37 7.21 -2.72 0.83
N PRO A 38 7.64 -1.51 1.26
CA PRO A 38 7.84 -0.38 0.37
C PRO A 38 8.89 -0.67 -0.71
N VAL A 39 8.62 -0.17 -1.92
CA VAL A 39 9.55 -0.18 -3.05
C VAL A 39 9.71 1.26 -3.51
N ARG A 40 10.96 1.72 -3.60
CA ARG A 40 11.32 3.04 -4.14
C ARG A 40 11.56 2.92 -5.64
N SER A 41 10.88 3.74 -6.43
CA SER A 41 11.11 3.85 -7.87
C SER A 41 12.36 4.69 -8.17
N ALA A 42 12.84 4.63 -9.42
CA ALA A 42 13.95 5.47 -9.87
C ALA A 42 13.64 6.98 -9.78
N CYS A 43 12.37 7.37 -9.88
CA CYS A 43 11.91 8.75 -9.65
C CYS A 43 11.65 9.08 -8.17
N HIS A 44 12.15 8.27 -7.24
CA HIS A 44 12.09 8.46 -5.78
C HIS A 44 10.70 8.34 -5.13
N HIS A 45 9.66 7.98 -5.87
CA HIS A 45 8.35 7.67 -5.29
C HIS A 45 8.34 6.31 -4.61
N ILE A 46 7.59 6.18 -3.51
CA ILE A 46 7.52 4.94 -2.72
C ILE A 46 6.11 4.37 -2.77
N PHE A 47 5.99 3.07 -3.02
CA PHE A 47 4.72 2.36 -3.13
C PHE A 47 4.78 1.02 -2.40
N CYS A 48 3.64 0.44 -2.05
CA CYS A 48 3.60 -0.96 -1.64
C CYS A 48 4.05 -1.86 -2.81
N LYS A 49 4.90 -2.87 -2.53
CA LYS A 49 5.39 -3.81 -3.56
C LYS A 49 4.26 -4.40 -4.41
N LYS A 50 3.15 -4.83 -3.78
CA LYS A 50 1.99 -5.38 -4.50
C LYS A 50 1.33 -4.34 -5.41
N CYS A 51 1.15 -3.12 -4.90
CA CYS A 51 0.46 -2.04 -5.62
C CYS A 51 1.22 -1.64 -6.89
N ILE A 52 2.53 -1.40 -6.80
CA ILE A 52 3.30 -0.99 -7.97
C ILE A 52 3.40 -2.11 -9.01
N LEU A 53 3.58 -3.36 -8.59
CA LEU A 53 3.65 -4.51 -9.51
C LEU A 53 2.31 -4.75 -10.23
N GLN A 54 1.19 -4.60 -9.53
CA GLN A 54 -0.14 -4.71 -10.15
C GLN A 54 -0.43 -3.54 -11.09
N TRP A 55 -0.01 -2.33 -10.73
CA TRP A 55 -0.18 -1.16 -11.58
C TRP A 55 0.62 -1.29 -12.88
N LEU A 56 1.90 -1.71 -12.81
CA LEU A 56 2.74 -1.94 -13.98
C LEU A 56 2.15 -3.00 -14.92
N LYS A 57 1.67 -4.13 -14.38
CA LYS A 57 0.99 -5.17 -15.17
C LYS A 57 -0.25 -4.66 -15.91
N ARG A 58 -0.93 -3.63 -15.40
CA ARG A 58 -2.08 -3.02 -16.07
C ARG A 58 -1.67 -2.06 -17.20
N GLN A 59 -0.44 -1.56 -17.20
CA GLN A 59 0.07 -0.61 -18.20
C GLN A 59 0.71 -1.32 -19.41
N GLU A 60 0.91 -2.65 -19.37
CA GLU A 60 1.47 -3.45 -20.48
C GLU A 60 0.44 -3.75 -21.61
N THR A 61 -0.46 -2.81 -21.90
CA THR A 61 -1.32 -2.82 -23.11
C THR A 61 -0.71 -1.97 -24.21
#